data_AF-A0AAU5XUF9-F1
#
_entry.id   AF-A0AAU5XUF9-F1
#
_cell.length_a   1.000
_cell.length_b   1.000
_cell.length_c   1.000
_cell.angle_alpha   90.00
_cell.angle_beta   90.00
_cell.angle_gamma   90.00
#
_symmetry.space_group_name_H-M   'P 1'
#
loop_
_entity.id
_entity.type
_entity.pdbx_description
1 polymer ?
#
loop_
_entity_poly.entity_id
_entity_poly.type
_entity_poly.pdbx_seq_one_letter_code
_entity_poly.pdbx_strand_id
1 'polypeptide(L)'
;MSEKCRCGDHHAWASPNPQDRPAAARQPLLAATLAQEDRAEDAGHVDATDRVTCRTHRRWLHDCVASPVHTNPAIGYRWCRGCDHQALVAVDELTGEVTIRCGLCGRSPRSRANLELVELCRRSLALARSGRFPETAVA
;
A
#
# COMPACT_ATOMS: atom_id res chain seq x y z
N MET A 1 -31.53 30.31 -8.52
CA MET A 1 -31.43 29.06 -7.74
C MET A 1 -30.64 28.06 -8.58
N SER A 2 -29.35 27.91 -8.28
CA SER A 2 -28.53 26.81 -8.80
C SER A 2 -27.82 26.21 -7.60
N GLU A 3 -28.21 24.99 -7.25
CA GLU A 3 -27.64 24.22 -6.16
C GLU A 3 -26.16 23.97 -6.43
N LYS A 4 -25.30 24.56 -5.59
CA LYS A 4 -23.88 24.20 -5.55
C LYS A 4 -23.79 22.80 -4.96
N CYS A 5 -23.27 21.87 -5.75
CA CYS A 5 -23.00 20.51 -5.32
C CYS A 5 -22.16 20.52 -4.02
N ARG A 6 -22.67 19.90 -2.95
CA ARG A 6 -22.02 19.77 -1.64
C ARG A 6 -21.01 18.63 -1.64
N CYS A 7 -20.01 18.70 -2.49
CA CYS A 7 -18.82 17.89 -2.30
C CYS A 7 -17.86 18.74 -1.44
N GLY A 8 -17.73 18.39 -0.16
CA GLY A 8 -16.70 18.97 0.70
C GLY A 8 -15.32 18.52 0.24
N ASP A 9 -14.36 19.45 0.21
CA ASP A 9 -12.93 19.25 0.45
C ASP A 9 -12.27 17.96 -0.11
N HIS A 10 -12.43 17.69 -1.41
CA HIS A 10 -11.78 16.55 -2.09
C HIS A 10 -10.28 16.76 -2.34
N HIS A 11 -9.67 17.81 -1.76
CA HIS A 11 -8.26 18.16 -1.94
C HIS A 11 -7.42 18.09 -0.65
N ALA A 12 -7.95 17.57 0.46
CA ALA A 12 -7.20 17.37 1.70
C ALA A 12 -6.21 16.17 1.68
N TRP A 13 -6.03 15.49 0.54
CA TRP A 13 -5.28 14.23 0.42
C TRP A 13 -3.74 14.37 0.47
N ALA A 14 -3.21 15.59 0.60
CA ALA A 14 -1.79 15.87 0.49
C ALA A 14 -1.03 15.92 1.83
N SER A 15 -1.70 15.80 2.98
CA SER A 15 -1.03 15.80 4.30
C SER A 15 -1.19 14.45 4.99
N PRO A 16 -0.10 13.69 5.22
CA PRO A 16 -0.18 12.42 5.95
C PRO A 16 -0.68 12.65 7.38
N ASN A 17 -1.65 11.85 7.83
CA ASN A 17 -2.18 11.91 9.19
C ASN A 17 -1.07 11.56 10.20
N PRO A 18 -0.81 12.39 11.22
CA PRO A 18 0.16 12.10 12.28
C PRO A 18 -0.09 10.78 13.03
N GLN A 19 -1.32 10.29 13.03
CA GLN A 19 -1.74 9.08 13.74
C GLN A 19 -1.38 7.78 13.02
N ASP A 20 -1.06 7.83 11.73
CA ASP A 20 -0.66 6.63 11.00
C ASP A 20 0.83 6.26 11.23
N ARG A 21 1.41 6.65 12.36
CA ARG A 21 2.80 6.31 12.69
C ARG A 21 2.90 4.80 12.96
N PRO A 22 3.82 4.08 12.31
CA PRO A 22 4.00 2.67 12.58
C PRO A 22 4.47 2.46 14.03
N ALA A 23 3.94 1.41 14.69
CA ALA A 23 4.29 1.03 16.05
C ALA A 23 5.81 0.85 16.22
N ALA A 24 6.35 1.26 17.38
CA ALA A 24 7.80 1.40 17.63
C ALA A 24 8.65 0.16 17.26
N ALA A 25 8.15 -1.06 17.50
CA ALA A 25 8.87 -2.30 17.15
C ALA A 25 9.09 -2.49 15.63
N ARG A 26 8.25 -1.88 14.78
CA ARG A 26 8.41 -1.88 13.32
C ARG A 26 9.50 -0.91 12.85
N GLN A 27 9.97 0.02 13.68
CA GLN A 27 10.77 1.16 13.21
C GLN A 27 12.20 0.81 12.77
N PRO A 28 12.98 -0.03 13.49
CA PRO A 28 14.34 -0.36 13.05
C PRO A 28 14.35 -1.18 11.75
N LEU A 29 13.50 -2.20 11.66
CA LEU A 29 13.40 -3.02 10.46
C LEU A 29 12.89 -2.20 9.27
N LEU A 30 11.83 -1.40 9.45
CA LEU A 30 11.32 -0.53 8.39
C LEU A 30 12.38 0.45 7.89
N ALA A 31 13.13 1.09 8.81
CA ALA A 31 14.19 2.03 8.44
C ALA A 31 15.32 1.33 7.64
N ALA A 32 15.74 0.14 8.07
CA ALA A 32 16.74 -0.65 7.36
C ALA A 32 16.24 -1.11 5.98
N THR A 33 15.00 -1.59 5.88
CA THR A 33 14.40 -2.01 4.61
C THR A 33 14.24 -0.83 3.65
N LEU A 34 13.76 0.33 4.12
CA LEU A 34 13.68 1.55 3.30
C LEU A 34 15.05 1.91 2.70
N ALA A 35 16.09 1.98 3.54
CA ALA A 35 17.43 2.34 3.09
C ALA A 35 18.04 1.28 2.16
N GLN A 36 17.73 0.01 2.38
CA GLN A 36 18.17 -1.07 1.51
C GLN A 36 17.50 -1.02 0.14
N GLU A 37 16.18 -0.84 0.11
CA GLU A 37 15.42 -0.70 -1.14
C GLU A 37 15.82 0.56 -1.91
N ASP A 38 16.08 1.68 -1.23
CA ASP A 38 16.55 2.91 -1.89
C ASP A 38 17.89 2.66 -2.61
N ARG A 39 18.86 2.02 -1.95
CA ARG A 39 20.14 1.68 -2.58
C ARG A 39 19.99 0.66 -3.71
N ALA A 40 19.11 -0.33 -3.56
CA ALA A 40 18.87 -1.34 -4.57
C ALA A 40 18.18 -0.76 -5.81
N GLU A 41 17.24 0.17 -5.63
CA GLU A 41 16.59 0.90 -6.71
C GLU A 41 17.58 1.80 -7.47
N ASP A 42 18.40 2.56 -6.75
CA ASP A 42 19.44 3.42 -7.35
C ASP A 42 20.48 2.61 -8.16
N ALA A 43 20.73 1.37 -7.74
CA ALA A 43 21.60 0.42 -8.45
C ALA A 43 20.89 -0.35 -9.58
N GLY A 44 19.59 -0.14 -9.79
CA GLY A 44 18.80 -0.81 -10.83
C GLY A 44 18.49 -2.29 -10.54
N HIS A 45 18.56 -2.72 -9.29
CA HIS A 45 18.29 -4.11 -8.88
C HIS A 45 16.83 -4.37 -8.52
N VAL A 46 16.05 -3.31 -8.22
CA VAL A 46 14.64 -3.40 -7.83
C VAL A 46 13.87 -2.30 -8.55
N ASP A 47 12.72 -2.64 -9.12
CA ASP A 47 11.78 -1.65 -9.67
C ASP A 47 10.99 -0.96 -8.56
N ALA A 48 10.64 0.32 -8.75
CA ALA A 48 9.86 1.08 -7.78
C ALA A 48 8.51 0.43 -7.45
N THR A 49 7.92 -0.32 -8.39
CA THR A 49 6.68 -1.07 -8.21
C THR A 49 6.86 -2.40 -7.47
N ASP A 50 8.09 -2.89 -7.31
CA ASP A 50 8.39 -4.15 -6.61
C ASP A 50 8.74 -3.99 -5.13
N ARG A 51 8.73 -2.75 -4.63
CA ARG A 51 9.06 -2.44 -3.24
C ARG A 51 8.01 -2.95 -2.27
N VAL A 52 8.47 -3.46 -1.13
CA VAL A 52 7.61 -3.83 0.01
C VAL A 52 7.47 -2.69 1.01
N THR A 53 8.23 -1.61 0.84
CA THR A 53 8.02 -0.33 1.54
C THR A 53 7.56 0.75 0.57
N CYS A 54 6.87 1.76 1.10
CA CYS A 54 6.49 2.94 0.35
C CYS A 54 7.48 4.06 0.60
N ARG A 55 8.22 4.46 -0.44
CA ARG A 55 9.13 5.61 -0.41
C ARG A 55 8.42 6.91 -0.06
N THR A 56 7.23 7.16 -0.61
CA THR A 56 6.45 8.40 -0.42
C THR A 56 6.05 8.64 1.03
N HIS A 57 5.49 7.61 1.69
CA HIS A 57 5.01 7.74 3.07
C HIS A 57 6.03 7.24 4.11
N ARG A 58 7.14 6.63 3.66
CA ARG A 58 8.15 5.98 4.49
C ARG A 58 7.57 4.95 5.47
N ARG A 59 6.67 4.10 4.95
CA ARG A 59 5.94 3.05 5.70
C ARG A 59 6.05 1.72 4.98
N TRP A 60 5.56 0.66 5.60
CA TRP A 60 5.30 -0.56 4.85
C TRP A 60 4.25 -0.30 3.76
N LEU A 61 4.37 -0.98 2.62
CA LEU A 61 3.41 -0.84 1.52
C LEU A 61 1.98 -1.13 2.00
N HIS A 62 1.80 -2.20 2.78
CA HIS A 62 0.49 -2.58 3.30
C HIS A 62 -0.15 -1.53 4.23
N ASP A 63 0.65 -0.70 4.92
CA ASP A 63 0.15 0.36 5.80
C ASP A 63 -0.43 1.56 5.00
N CYS A 64 -0.11 1.70 3.71
CA CYS A 64 -0.50 2.89 2.94
C CYS A 64 -1.11 2.60 1.57
N VAL A 65 -1.17 1.34 1.12
CA VAL A 65 -1.71 0.94 -0.19
C VAL A 65 -3.12 1.47 -0.47
N ALA A 66 -3.95 1.63 0.56
CA ALA A 66 -5.31 2.15 0.40
C ALA A 66 -5.35 3.65 0.04
N SER A 67 -4.26 4.39 0.25
CA SER A 67 -4.13 5.81 -0.06
C SER A 67 -4.39 6.08 -1.55
N PRO A 68 -5.19 7.09 -1.92
CA PRO A 68 -5.43 7.47 -3.30
C PRO A 68 -4.15 7.76 -4.09
N VAL A 69 -3.08 8.21 -3.41
CA VAL A 69 -1.75 8.47 -4.00
C VAL A 69 -1.19 7.26 -4.74
N HIS A 70 -1.57 6.04 -4.33
CA HIS A 70 -1.10 4.79 -4.94
C HIS A 70 -2.06 4.24 -6.00
N THR A 71 -3.04 5.03 -6.45
CA THR A 71 -3.88 4.63 -7.58
C THR A 71 -3.21 5.05 -8.87
N ASN A 72 -3.00 4.12 -9.80
CA ASN A 72 -2.44 4.42 -11.11
C ASN A 72 -3.25 3.75 -12.22
N PRO A 73 -4.17 4.49 -12.87
CA PRO A 73 -4.99 3.96 -13.97
C PRO A 73 -4.17 3.49 -15.17
N ALA A 74 -3.02 4.12 -15.46
CA ALA A 74 -2.21 3.84 -16.64
C ALA A 74 -1.66 2.41 -16.61
N ILE A 75 -1.12 1.99 -15.47
CA ILE A 75 -0.62 0.61 -15.28
C ILE A 75 -1.70 -0.32 -14.71
N GLY A 76 -2.85 0.22 -14.31
CA GLY A 76 -3.99 -0.53 -13.77
C GLY A 76 -3.85 -0.92 -12.30
N TYR A 77 -3.01 -0.20 -11.55
CA TYR A 77 -2.80 -0.38 -10.11
C TYR A 77 -3.98 0.22 -9.34
N ARG A 78 -4.64 -0.60 -8.54
CA ARG A 78 -5.89 -0.25 -7.84
C ARG A 78 -6.95 0.32 -8.79
N TRP A 79 -7.07 -0.24 -9.99
CA TRP A 79 -8.04 0.23 -10.98
C TRP A 79 -9.01 -0.87 -11.40
N CYS A 80 -10.28 -0.50 -11.53
CA CYS A 80 -11.31 -1.32 -12.17
C CYS A 80 -11.54 -0.81 -13.60
N ARG A 81 -10.96 -1.49 -14.59
CA ARG A 81 -11.12 -1.11 -16.01
C ARG A 81 -12.56 -1.14 -16.49
N GLY A 82 -13.38 -2.06 -15.99
CA GLY A 82 -14.78 -2.18 -16.40
C GLY A 82 -15.69 -1.06 -15.90
N CYS A 83 -15.28 -0.33 -14.85
CA CYS A 83 -16.04 0.80 -14.31
C CYS A 83 -15.29 2.13 -14.46
N ASP A 84 -14.09 2.08 -15.03
CA ASP A 84 -13.12 3.18 -15.06
C ASP A 84 -13.02 3.91 -13.71
N HIS A 85 -12.78 3.13 -12.65
CA HIS A 85 -12.89 3.62 -11.28
C HIS A 85 -11.81 3.05 -10.36
N GLN A 86 -11.42 3.85 -9.36
CA GLN A 86 -10.50 3.43 -8.32
C GLN A 86 -11.06 2.23 -7.54
N ALA A 87 -10.19 1.24 -7.33
CA ALA A 87 -10.49 0.08 -6.52
C ALA A 87 -10.05 0.31 -5.07
N LEU A 88 -10.91 -0.11 -4.14
CA LEU A 88 -10.63 -0.13 -2.72
C LEU A 88 -9.72 -1.33 -2.41
N VAL A 89 -8.79 -1.12 -1.49
CA VAL A 89 -7.89 -2.17 -0.99
C VAL A 89 -8.14 -2.29 0.50
N ALA A 90 -8.37 -3.51 0.96
CA ALA A 90 -8.47 -3.82 2.38
C ALA A 90 -7.37 -4.82 2.75
N VAL A 91 -6.67 -4.54 3.85
CA VAL A 91 -5.60 -5.37 4.39
C VAL A 91 -6.05 -5.83 5.77
N ASP A 92 -6.20 -7.13 5.94
CA ASP A 92 -6.35 -7.75 7.25
C ASP A 92 -4.95 -8.12 7.78
N GLU A 93 -4.45 -7.31 8.69
CA GLU A 93 -3.14 -7.52 9.30
C GLU A 93 -3.08 -8.68 10.28
N LEU A 94 -4.21 -9.29 10.66
CA LEU A 94 -4.26 -10.46 11.55
C LEU A 94 -4.18 -11.74 10.72
N THR A 95 -5.05 -11.89 9.72
CA THR A 95 -5.08 -13.09 8.85
C THR A 95 -4.01 -13.03 7.75
N GLY A 96 -3.59 -11.83 7.37
CA GLY A 96 -2.73 -11.59 6.22
C GLY A 96 -3.47 -11.57 4.88
N GLU A 97 -4.80 -11.52 4.92
CA GLU A 97 -5.62 -11.37 3.74
C GLU A 97 -5.48 -9.95 3.16
N VAL A 98 -5.36 -9.86 1.84
CA VAL A 98 -5.37 -8.60 1.11
C VAL A 98 -6.39 -8.74 -0.01
N THR A 99 -7.38 -7.84 -0.03
CA THR A 99 -8.46 -7.85 -1.01
C THR A 99 -8.54 -6.54 -1.77
N ILE A 100 -8.91 -6.64 -3.05
CA ILE A 100 -9.17 -5.49 -3.92
C ILE A 100 -10.59 -5.61 -4.46
N ARG A 101 -11.38 -4.54 -4.33
CA ARG A 101 -12.78 -4.48 -4.79
C ARG A 101 -13.09 -3.13 -5.44
N CYS A 102 -13.86 -3.16 -6.52
CA CYS A 102 -14.40 -1.94 -7.11
C CYS A 102 -15.49 -1.34 -6.22
N GLY A 103 -15.40 -0.05 -5.90
CA GLY A 103 -16.43 0.66 -5.13
C GLY A 103 -17.77 0.81 -5.85
N LEU A 104 -17.80 0.64 -7.18
CA LEU A 104 -19.02 0.77 -8.00
C LEU A 104 -19.70 -0.57 -8.28
N CYS A 105 -18.99 -1.51 -8.92
CA CYS A 105 -19.60 -2.80 -9.29
C CYS A 105 -19.44 -3.89 -8.23
N GLY A 106 -18.70 -3.66 -7.15
CA GLY A 106 -18.45 -4.63 -6.08
C GLY A 106 -17.57 -5.82 -6.46
N ARG A 107 -17.20 -5.98 -7.74
CA ARG A 107 -16.33 -7.06 -8.23
C ARG A 107 -14.87 -6.81 -7.86
N SER A 108 -14.10 -7.89 -7.74
CA SER A 108 -12.64 -7.81 -7.60
C SER A 108 -11.97 -7.70 -8.96
N PRO A 109 -11.33 -6.55 -9.29
CA PRO A 109 -10.64 -6.39 -10.56
C PRO A 109 -9.38 -7.27 -10.61
N ARG A 110 -9.31 -8.21 -11.55
CA ARG A 110 -8.24 -9.20 -11.69
C ARG A 110 -7.17 -8.83 -12.74
N SER A 111 -6.87 -7.54 -12.90
CA SER A 111 -5.74 -7.13 -13.73
C SER A 111 -4.44 -7.68 -13.14
N ARG A 112 -3.43 -7.91 -13.99
CA ARG A 112 -2.09 -8.35 -13.55
C ARG A 112 -1.53 -7.44 -12.45
N ALA A 113 -1.59 -6.13 -12.65
CA ALA A 113 -1.14 -5.13 -11.67
C ALA A 113 -1.85 -5.25 -10.30
N ASN A 114 -3.14 -5.57 -10.27
CA ASN A 114 -3.86 -5.76 -9.00
C ASN A 114 -3.46 -7.06 -8.30
N LEU A 115 -3.21 -8.13 -9.07
CA LEU A 115 -2.73 -9.40 -8.51
C LEU A 115 -1.31 -9.26 -7.95
N GLU A 116 -0.42 -8.57 -8.67
CA GLU A 116 0.93 -8.24 -8.22
C GLU A 116 0.90 -7.36 -6.97
N LEU A 117 0.03 -6.35 -6.93
CA LEU A 117 -0.16 -5.50 -5.74
C LEU A 117 -0.58 -6.30 -4.51
N VAL A 118 -1.52 -7.25 -4.67
CA VAL A 118 -1.95 -8.14 -3.57
C VAL A 118 -0.76 -8.92 -3.04
N GLU A 119 0.06 -9.48 -3.92
CA GLU A 119 1.25 -10.25 -3.52
C GLU A 119 2.32 -9.38 -2.87
N LEU A 120 2.56 -8.17 -3.37
CA LEU A 120 3.44 -7.19 -2.76
C LEU A 120 2.99 -6.79 -1.35
N CYS A 121 1.70 -6.57 -1.15
CA CYS A 121 1.15 -6.30 0.19
C CYS A 121 1.35 -7.47 1.14
N ARG A 122 1.16 -8.71 0.66
CA ARG A 122 1.42 -9.91 1.47
C ARG A 122 2.89 -10.04 1.85
N ARG A 123 3.81 -9.84 0.91
CA ARG A 123 5.26 -9.82 1.17
C ARG A 123 5.63 -8.73 2.17
N SER A 124 5.08 -7.53 2.01
CA SER A 124 5.24 -6.41 2.93
C SER A 124 4.78 -6.75 4.35
N LEU A 125 3.62 -7.38 4.49
CA LEU A 125 3.09 -7.79 5.78
C LEU A 125 3.91 -8.90 6.43
N ALA A 126 4.34 -9.90 5.65
CA ALA A 126 5.18 -10.99 6.11
C ALA A 126 6.52 -10.47 6.65
N LEU A 127 7.18 -9.56 5.92
CA LEU A 127 8.43 -8.96 6.36
C LEU A 127 8.23 -8.08 7.60
N ALA A 128 7.17 -7.29 7.67
CA ALA A 128 6.88 -6.51 8.87
C ALA A 128 6.59 -7.38 10.11
N ARG A 129 6.08 -8.60 9.91
CA ARG A 129 5.85 -9.58 10.98
C ARG A 129 7.15 -10.23 11.47
N SER A 130 8.14 -10.47 10.62
CA SER A 130 9.42 -11.06 11.08
C SER A 130 10.17 -10.13 12.04
N GLY A 131 10.02 -8.82 11.89
CA GLY A 131 10.56 -7.85 12.85
C GLY A 131 9.89 -7.85 14.23
N ARG A 132 8.73 -8.50 14.41
CA ARG A 132 8.04 -8.60 15.71
C ARG A 132 8.57 -9.73 16.58
N PHE A 133 9.13 -10.77 15.97
CA PHE A 133 9.68 -11.93 16.64
C PHE A 133 11.13 -12.10 16.20
N PRO A 134 12.11 -11.51 16.91
CA PRO A 134 13.50 -11.82 16.61
C PRO A 134 13.72 -13.33 16.79
N GLU A 135 14.39 -13.97 15.83
CA GLU A 135 14.70 -15.42 15.80
C GLU A 135 15.42 -15.92 17.07
N THR A 136 15.90 -15.04 17.94
CA THR A 136 16.52 -15.35 19.23
C THR A 136 15.56 -15.81 20.33
N ALA A 137 14.27 -16.02 20.06
CA ALA A 137 13.35 -16.66 21.01
C ALA A 137 13.36 -18.20 20.97
N VAL A 138 14.12 -18.81 20.03
CA VAL A 138 14.25 -20.27 19.93
C VAL A 138 15.71 -20.65 19.66
N ALA A 139 16.58 -20.51 20.67
CA ALA A 139 17.83 -21.28 20.82
C ALA A 139 18.36 -21.14 22.25
#